data_AF-A0A820PWG1-F1
#
_entry.id   AF-A0A820PWG1-F1
#
_cell.length_a   1.000
_cell.length_b   1.000
_cell.length_c   1.000
_cell.angle_alpha   90.00
_cell.angle_beta   90.00
_cell.angle_gamma   90.00
#
_symmetry.space_group_name_H-M   'P 1'
#
loop_
_entity.id
_entity.type
_entity.pdbx_description
1 polymer ?
#
loop_
_entity_poly.entity_id
_entity_poly.type
_entity_poly.pdbx_seq_one_letter_code
_entity_poly.pdbx_strand_id
1 'polypeptide(L)'
;HCKMNPGKNVFLHILRKRQPVPVDPNVELIKVTKLAIGVEGGFDANQSNRFTFEEKYEIYIHPNETIHYPDETNQLPELVKRSADAIIAADSAFLKEERSLMNVTWNGDIRPITKHTATLQQLNNNRQIPPNGWKCDQCDLKDNLWLNLTDGAILCGRKFFDGTGGNNHASEYYH
;
A
#
# COMPACT_ATOMS: atom_id res chain seq x y z
N HIS A 1 10.72 -26.66 -11.65
CA HIS A 1 9.36 -26.42 -12.19
C HIS A 1 9.20 -26.93 -13.63
N CYS A 2 10.11 -26.58 -14.56
CA CYS A 2 10.03 -27.03 -15.97
C CYS A 2 10.06 -28.55 -16.17
N LYS A 3 10.86 -29.29 -15.39
CA LYS A 3 10.86 -30.79 -15.40
C LYS A 3 9.53 -31.43 -14.97
N MET A 4 8.68 -30.68 -14.27
CA MET A 4 7.40 -31.16 -13.72
C MET A 4 6.20 -30.69 -14.56
N ASN A 5 6.39 -29.75 -15.50
CA ASN A 5 5.33 -29.16 -16.33
C ASN A 5 5.84 -28.90 -17.76
N PRO A 6 5.95 -29.92 -18.62
CA PRO A 6 6.57 -29.83 -19.94
C PRO A 6 5.85 -28.88 -20.92
N GLY A 7 4.63 -28.43 -20.61
CA GLY A 7 3.85 -27.46 -21.40
C GLY A 7 3.99 -26.00 -20.97
N LYS A 8 4.75 -25.68 -19.90
CA LYS A 8 4.93 -24.31 -19.40
C LYS A 8 6.40 -23.92 -19.48
N ASN A 9 6.83 -23.55 -20.68
CA ASN A 9 8.23 -23.26 -20.98
C ASN A 9 8.52 -21.76 -21.15
N VAL A 10 7.51 -20.89 -21.05
CA VAL A 10 7.64 -19.44 -21.25
C VAL A 10 7.40 -18.71 -19.92
N PHE A 11 8.34 -17.85 -19.54
CA PHE A 11 8.32 -17.11 -18.29
C PHE A 11 8.61 -15.62 -18.54
N LEU A 12 7.94 -14.74 -17.81
CA LEU A 12 8.32 -13.32 -17.73
C LEU A 12 9.30 -13.14 -16.58
N HIS A 13 10.53 -12.77 -16.89
CA HIS A 13 11.59 -12.43 -15.95
C HIS A 13 11.57 -10.92 -15.70
N ILE A 14 11.38 -10.54 -14.43
CA ILE A 14 11.30 -9.14 -13.98
C ILE A 14 12.47 -8.88 -13.04
N LEU A 15 13.38 -7.99 -13.43
CA LEU A 15 14.54 -7.60 -12.63
C LEU A 15 14.42 -6.12 -12.24
N ARG A 16 14.25 -5.85 -10.93
CA ARG A 16 14.21 -4.49 -10.39
C ARG A 16 15.51 -4.17 -9.66
N LYS A 17 16.26 -3.19 -10.14
CA LYS A 17 17.50 -2.70 -9.52
C LYS A 17 17.28 -1.33 -8.90
N ARG A 18 17.76 -1.16 -7.67
CA ARG A 18 17.75 0.12 -6.95
C ARG A 18 19.07 0.85 -7.22
N GLN A 19 19.01 2.03 -7.82
CA GLN A 19 20.18 2.88 -8.07
C GLN A 19 20.08 4.17 -7.26
N PRO A 20 21.16 4.65 -6.64
CA PRO A 20 21.18 5.97 -6.01
C PRO A 20 21.20 7.07 -7.09
N VAL A 21 20.42 8.12 -6.90
CA VAL A 21 20.45 9.30 -7.81
C VAL A 21 21.76 10.07 -7.55
N PRO A 22 22.56 10.38 -8.59
CA PRO A 22 23.74 11.22 -8.42
C PRO A 22 23.31 12.61 -7.93
N VAL A 23 23.76 13.00 -6.75
CA VAL A 23 23.53 14.33 -6.19
C VAL A 23 24.63 15.25 -6.72
N ASP A 24 24.26 16.30 -7.45
CA ASP A 24 25.19 17.33 -7.91
C ASP A 24 25.70 18.13 -6.69
N PRO A 25 27.01 18.18 -6.42
CA PRO A 25 27.57 18.80 -5.22
C PRO A 25 27.36 20.33 -5.13
N ASN A 26 26.85 20.97 -6.19
CA ASN A 26 26.56 22.41 -6.22
C ASN A 26 25.13 22.80 -5.81
N VAL A 27 24.25 21.83 -5.51
CA VAL A 27 22.89 22.13 -5.03
C VAL A 27 22.93 22.32 -3.52
N GLU A 28 22.64 23.53 -3.05
CA GLU A 28 22.52 23.81 -1.61
C GLU A 28 21.45 22.90 -0.98
N LEU A 29 21.87 22.12 0.03
CA LEU A 29 20.97 21.27 0.81
C LEU A 29 19.95 22.18 1.54
N ILE A 30 18.71 22.19 1.05
CA ILE A 30 17.61 22.87 1.72
C ILE A 30 17.48 22.26 3.12
N LYS A 31 17.80 23.05 4.16
CA LYS A 31 17.63 22.62 5.55
C LYS A 31 16.14 22.45 5.84
N VAL A 32 15.72 21.20 5.97
CA VAL A 32 14.35 20.89 6.36
C VAL A 32 14.12 21.38 7.79
N THR A 33 13.17 22.30 7.95
CA THR A 33 12.77 22.88 9.25
C THR A 33 11.42 22.36 9.72
N LYS A 34 10.64 21.74 8.81
CA LYS A 34 9.33 21.15 9.09
C LYS A 34 9.29 19.69 8.63
N LEU A 35 8.75 18.82 9.47
CA LEU A 35 8.44 17.42 9.12
C LEU A 35 7.14 17.34 8.28
N ALA A 36 7.14 17.96 7.10
CA ALA A 36 5.99 17.97 6.19
C ALA A 36 6.48 17.95 4.74
N ILE A 37 5.82 17.22 3.84
CA ILE A 37 6.26 17.06 2.45
C ILE A 37 5.57 18.09 1.55
N GLY A 38 6.33 18.84 0.73
CA GLY A 38 5.78 19.77 -0.27
C GLY A 38 5.32 21.14 0.25
N VAL A 39 5.72 21.52 1.48
CA VAL A 39 5.46 22.85 2.06
C VAL A 39 6.75 23.68 2.15
N GLU A 40 6.62 25.00 2.18
CA GLU A 40 7.76 25.90 2.36
C GLU A 40 8.45 25.64 3.73
N GLY A 41 9.70 25.16 3.68
CA GLY A 41 10.49 24.68 4.83
C GLY A 41 10.37 23.18 5.15
N GLY A 42 9.58 22.43 4.37
CA GLY A 42 9.35 20.99 4.49
C GLY A 42 10.31 20.10 3.68
N PHE A 43 10.14 18.79 3.76
CA PHE A 43 10.80 17.82 2.86
C PHE A 43 10.27 18.01 1.44
N ASP A 44 11.16 18.19 0.47
CA ASP A 44 10.75 18.20 -0.93
C ASP A 44 10.59 16.74 -1.41
N ALA A 45 9.38 16.39 -1.86
CA ALA A 45 9.07 15.05 -2.39
C ALA A 45 9.95 14.71 -3.60
N ASN A 46 10.36 15.74 -4.34
CA ASN A 46 11.18 15.57 -5.54
C ASN A 46 12.67 15.43 -5.22
N GLN A 47 13.16 15.99 -4.11
CA GLN A 47 14.56 15.82 -3.67
C GLN A 47 14.79 14.53 -2.87
N SER A 48 13.74 13.90 -2.36
CA SER A 48 13.83 12.73 -1.48
C SER A 48 13.85 11.38 -2.21
N ASN A 49 13.68 11.37 -3.54
CA ASN A 49 14.00 10.20 -4.37
C ASN A 49 15.52 10.03 -4.48
N ARG A 50 16.16 9.67 -3.35
CA ARG A 50 17.57 9.27 -3.31
C ARG A 50 17.84 8.02 -4.13
N PHE A 51 16.79 7.32 -4.56
CA PHE A 51 16.89 6.10 -5.33
C PHE A 51 15.92 6.13 -6.50
N THR A 52 16.42 5.82 -7.68
CA THR A 52 15.62 5.43 -8.84
C THR A 52 15.56 3.91 -8.91
N PHE A 53 14.45 3.38 -9.41
CA PHE A 53 14.32 1.96 -9.70
C PHE A 53 14.40 1.78 -11.21
N GLU A 54 15.38 1.01 -11.67
CA GLU A 54 15.43 0.52 -13.04
C GLU A 54 14.81 -0.87 -13.08
N GLU A 55 13.76 -1.02 -13.86
CA GLU A 55 13.12 -2.31 -14.13
C GLU A 55 13.51 -2.80 -15.51
N LYS A 56 13.92 -4.07 -15.59
CA LYS A 56 14.25 -4.76 -16.84
C LYS A 56 13.35 -5.96 -16.99
N TYR A 57 12.77 -6.10 -18.18
CA TYR A 57 11.82 -7.14 -18.53
C TYR A 57 12.39 -8.04 -19.63
N GLU A 58 12.31 -9.34 -19.43
CA GLU A 58 12.81 -10.36 -20.36
C GLU A 58 11.82 -11.52 -20.41
N ILE A 59 11.61 -12.10 -21.59
CA ILE A 59 10.85 -13.34 -21.76
C ILE A 59 11.85 -14.48 -21.87
N TYR A 60 11.82 -15.37 -20.89
CA TYR A 60 12.65 -16.57 -20.86
C TYR A 60 11.87 -17.77 -21.38
N ILE A 61 12.36 -18.39 -22.45
CA ILE A 61 11.87 -19.61 -23.06
C ILE A 61 12.87 -20.73 -22.73
N HIS A 62 12.45 -21.64 -21.85
CA HIS A 62 13.29 -22.76 -21.43
C HIS A 62 13.57 -23.72 -22.62
N PRO A 63 14.82 -24.19 -22.82
CA PRO A 63 15.96 -24.04 -21.93
C PRO A 63 16.89 -22.84 -22.18
N ASN A 64 16.95 -22.28 -23.38
CA ASN A 64 18.12 -21.49 -23.80
C ASN A 64 17.82 -20.15 -24.46
N GLU A 65 16.55 -19.73 -24.56
CA GLU A 65 16.20 -18.52 -25.28
C GLU A 65 15.69 -17.45 -24.31
N THR A 66 16.24 -16.25 -24.42
CA THR A 66 15.82 -15.08 -23.64
C THR A 66 15.64 -13.92 -24.60
N ILE A 67 14.46 -13.31 -24.59
CA ILE A 67 14.10 -12.20 -25.46
C ILE A 67 13.88 -10.96 -24.59
N HIS A 68 14.50 -9.83 -24.94
CA HIS A 68 14.24 -8.57 -24.23
C HIS A 68 12.81 -8.08 -24.49
N TYR A 69 12.18 -7.50 -23.47
CA TYR A 69 10.84 -6.92 -23.57
C TYR A 69 10.89 -5.43 -23.18
N PRO A 70 10.29 -4.52 -23.97
CA PRO A 70 9.47 -4.74 -25.16
C PRO A 70 10.24 -5.28 -26.37
N ASP A 71 9.61 -6.19 -27.12
CA ASP A 71 10.21 -6.83 -28.30
C ASP A 71 10.08 -5.95 -29.56
N GLU A 72 11.15 -5.23 -29.88
CA GLU A 72 11.28 -4.39 -31.08
C GLU A 72 11.40 -5.22 -32.37
N THR A 73 11.87 -6.46 -32.27
CA THR A 73 12.11 -7.36 -33.40
C THR A 73 10.87 -8.14 -33.85
N ASN A 74 9.75 -7.98 -33.15
CA ASN A 74 8.46 -8.60 -33.43
C ASN A 74 8.49 -10.13 -33.60
N GLN A 75 9.39 -10.79 -32.89
CA GLN A 75 9.56 -12.24 -32.86
C GLN A 75 8.58 -12.94 -31.91
N LEU A 76 8.01 -12.20 -30.96
CA LEU A 76 7.05 -12.74 -29.99
C LEU A 76 5.61 -12.75 -30.53
N PRO A 77 4.83 -13.82 -30.29
CA PRO A 77 3.41 -13.85 -30.59
C PRO A 77 2.64 -12.76 -29.83
N GLU A 78 1.63 -12.20 -30.48
CA GLU A 78 0.76 -11.15 -29.94
C GLU A 78 0.13 -11.52 -28.58
N LEU A 79 -0.22 -12.79 -28.39
CA LEU A 79 -0.78 -13.28 -27.12
C LEU A 79 0.23 -13.17 -25.96
N VAL A 80 1.51 -13.41 -26.23
CA VAL A 80 2.59 -13.33 -25.24
C VAL A 80 2.85 -11.87 -24.88
N LYS A 81 2.86 -10.97 -25.87
CA LYS A 81 2.98 -9.52 -25.65
C LYS A 81 1.87 -8.99 -24.76
N ARG A 82 0.61 -9.28 -25.10
CA ARG A 82 -0.56 -8.89 -24.28
C ARG A 82 -0.50 -9.43 -22.87
N SER A 83 -0.04 -10.67 -22.71
CA SER A 83 0.10 -11.29 -21.38
C SER A 83 1.19 -10.61 -20.57
N ALA A 84 2.33 -10.30 -21.19
CA ALA A 84 3.43 -9.57 -20.55
C ALA A 84 2.99 -8.15 -20.15
N ASP A 85 2.35 -7.40 -21.05
CA ASP A 85 1.81 -6.06 -20.76
C ASP A 85 0.81 -6.09 -19.62
N ALA A 86 -0.11 -7.07 -19.60
CA ALA A 86 -1.08 -7.21 -18.53
C ALA A 86 -0.42 -7.50 -17.17
N ILE A 87 0.67 -8.28 -17.15
CA ILE A 87 1.42 -8.58 -15.92
C ILE A 87 2.23 -7.36 -15.46
N ILE A 88 2.85 -6.62 -16.39
CA ILE A 88 3.63 -5.41 -16.10
C ILE A 88 2.72 -4.28 -15.60
N ALA A 89 1.55 -4.12 -16.22
CA ALA A 89 0.55 -3.13 -15.81
C ALA A 89 -0.22 -3.54 -14.55
N ALA A 90 -0.19 -4.83 -14.18
CA ALA A 90 -0.83 -5.28 -12.95
C ALA A 90 -0.08 -4.69 -11.74
N ASP A 91 -0.76 -3.78 -11.03
CA ASP A 91 -0.29 -3.27 -9.75
C ASP A 91 0.07 -4.45 -8.82
N SER A 92 1.36 -4.59 -8.52
CA SER A 92 1.84 -5.62 -7.58
C SER A 92 1.14 -5.45 -6.22
N ALA A 93 0.91 -6.56 -5.52
CA ALA A 93 0.31 -6.53 -4.18
C ALA A 93 1.08 -5.60 -3.24
N PHE A 94 2.41 -5.56 -3.39
CA PHE A 94 3.30 -4.66 -2.67
C PHE A 94 3.05 -3.19 -2.99
N LEU A 95 2.87 -2.81 -4.26
CA LEU A 95 2.54 -1.42 -4.62
C LEU A 95 1.15 -1.01 -4.14
N LYS A 96 0.18 -1.93 -4.11
CA LYS A 96 -1.15 -1.65 -3.53
C LYS A 96 -1.09 -1.45 -2.02
N GLU A 97 -0.35 -2.32 -1.34
CA GLU A 97 -0.13 -2.22 0.10
C GLU A 97 0.67 -0.95 0.44
N GLU A 98 1.75 -0.67 -0.27
CA GLU A 98 2.53 0.56 -0.14
C GLU A 98 1.68 1.81 -0.41
N ARG A 99 0.87 1.83 -1.48
CA ARG A 99 -0.07 2.93 -1.76
C ARG A 99 -1.15 3.08 -0.69
N SER A 100 -1.61 1.97 -0.10
CA SER A 100 -2.57 1.99 1.01
C SER A 100 -1.96 2.52 2.31
N LEU A 101 -0.72 2.13 2.62
CA LEU A 101 0.05 2.63 3.76
C LEU A 101 0.44 4.09 3.57
N MET A 102 0.77 4.47 2.34
CA MET A 102 0.97 5.85 1.93
C MET A 102 -0.32 6.65 2.20
N ASN A 103 -1.49 6.25 1.73
CA ASN A 103 -2.74 7.00 1.98
C ASN A 103 -3.05 7.22 3.47
N VAL A 104 -2.62 6.33 4.36
CA VAL A 104 -2.74 6.50 5.83
C VAL A 104 -1.80 7.60 6.36
N THR A 105 -0.69 7.87 5.66
CA THR A 105 0.39 8.78 6.07
C THR A 105 0.36 10.13 5.34
N TRP A 106 -0.32 10.25 4.19
CA TRP A 106 -0.23 11.43 3.29
C TRP A 106 -1.33 12.47 3.41
N ASN A 107 -2.32 12.32 4.30
CA ASN A 107 -3.42 13.30 4.33
C ASN A 107 -3.03 14.71 4.78
N GLY A 108 -1.80 14.98 5.25
CA GLY A 108 -1.30 16.36 5.48
C GLY A 108 -2.08 17.19 6.51
N ASP A 109 -3.25 16.71 6.94
CA ASP A 109 -4.06 17.26 7.99
C ASP A 109 -3.34 16.93 9.29
N ILE A 110 -2.71 17.95 9.87
CA ILE A 110 -2.40 17.95 11.29
C ILE A 110 -3.68 17.49 11.97
N ARG A 111 -3.71 16.27 12.51
CA ARG A 111 -4.90 15.75 13.19
C ARG A 111 -5.15 16.71 14.35
N PRO A 112 -6.19 17.55 14.27
CA PRO A 112 -6.41 18.52 15.32
C PRO A 112 -6.74 17.75 16.59
N ILE A 113 -6.29 18.27 17.73
CA ILE A 113 -6.69 17.70 19.02
C ILE A 113 -8.21 17.79 19.08
N THR A 114 -8.87 16.64 19.25
CA THR A 114 -10.32 16.61 19.35
C THR A 114 -10.78 17.40 20.57
N LYS A 115 -11.91 18.10 20.44
CA LYS A 115 -12.56 18.82 21.54
C LYS A 115 -12.88 17.92 22.75
N HIS A 116 -12.90 16.60 22.54
CA HIS A 116 -13.21 15.61 23.56
C HIS A 116 -11.98 15.16 24.38
N THR A 117 -10.74 15.49 24.00
CA THR A 117 -9.55 14.94 24.69
C THR A 117 -9.53 15.22 26.19
N ALA A 118 -9.95 16.41 26.62
CA ALA A 118 -9.96 16.80 28.04
C ALA A 118 -11.25 16.41 28.78
N THR A 119 -12.33 16.12 28.05
CA THR A 119 -13.69 15.94 28.61
C THR A 119 -14.26 14.54 28.40
N LEU A 120 -13.52 13.66 27.72
CA LEU A 120 -13.96 12.30 27.44
C LEU A 120 -14.16 11.55 28.76
N GLN A 121 -15.40 11.15 29.01
CA GLN A 121 -15.74 10.30 30.14
C GLN A 121 -15.52 8.85 29.75
N GLN A 122 -14.80 8.12 30.61
CA GLN A 122 -14.64 6.68 30.50
C GLN A 122 -15.45 6.01 31.60
N LEU A 123 -16.38 5.15 31.22
CA LEU A 123 -17.24 4.40 32.12
C LEU A 123 -16.47 3.24 32.73
N ASN A 124 -16.58 3.07 34.04
CA ASN A 124 -16.04 1.88 34.70
C ASN A 124 -17.05 0.73 34.60
N ASN A 125 -16.93 -0.08 33.54
CA ASN A 125 -17.79 -1.23 33.28
C ASN A 125 -17.07 -2.58 33.45
N ASN A 126 -15.90 -2.59 34.11
CA ASN A 126 -15.06 -3.78 34.31
C ASN A 126 -14.66 -4.52 33.01
N ARG A 127 -14.81 -3.89 31.85
CA ARG A 127 -14.45 -4.49 30.57
C ARG A 127 -12.95 -4.45 30.37
N GLN A 128 -12.33 -5.61 30.20
CA GLN A 128 -10.92 -5.73 29.83
C GLN A 128 -10.80 -6.12 28.36
N ILE A 129 -10.09 -5.30 27.60
CA ILE A 129 -9.87 -5.53 26.17
C ILE A 129 -8.65 -6.45 26.01
N PRO A 130 -8.80 -7.67 25.45
CA PRO A 130 -7.68 -8.57 25.23
C PRO A 130 -6.72 -8.00 24.16
N PRO A 131 -5.46 -8.46 24.07
CA PRO A 131 -4.52 -7.97 23.06
C PRO A 131 -4.78 -8.48 21.64
N ASN A 132 -5.65 -9.47 21.46
CA ASN A 132 -6.00 -10.05 20.16
C ASN A 132 -7.37 -10.75 20.21
N GLY A 133 -7.81 -11.30 19.08
CA GLY A 133 -9.01 -12.13 18.98
C GLY A 133 -10.32 -11.33 18.99
N TRP A 134 -10.26 -10.03 18.65
CA TRP A 134 -11.43 -9.18 18.64
C TRP A 134 -12.44 -9.57 17.57
N LYS A 135 -13.70 -9.33 17.88
CA LYS A 135 -14.86 -9.52 17.02
C LYS A 135 -15.80 -8.35 17.26
N CYS A 136 -16.55 -7.95 16.25
CA CYS A 136 -17.64 -7.00 16.45
C CYS A 136 -18.66 -7.55 17.45
N ASP A 137 -19.11 -6.73 18.39
CA ASP A 137 -20.12 -7.11 19.38
C ASP A 137 -21.50 -7.40 18.74
N GLN A 138 -21.75 -6.93 17.51
CA GLN A 138 -23.05 -6.98 16.82
C GLN A 138 -23.04 -7.87 15.55
N CYS A 139 -21.89 -8.34 15.06
CA CYS A 139 -21.81 -9.25 13.91
C CYS A 139 -20.54 -10.10 13.91
N ASP A 140 -20.36 -10.93 12.88
CA ASP A 140 -19.25 -11.88 12.78
C ASP A 140 -17.92 -11.31 12.23
N LEU A 141 -17.86 -10.01 11.96
CA LEU A 141 -16.64 -9.36 11.48
C LEU A 141 -15.53 -9.39 12.54
N LYS A 142 -14.31 -9.68 12.08
CA LYS A 142 -13.08 -9.78 12.90
C LYS A 142 -12.00 -8.78 12.48
N ASP A 143 -12.30 -7.96 11.48
CA ASP A 143 -11.47 -6.95 10.87
C ASP A 143 -12.23 -5.62 10.79
N ASN A 144 -11.49 -4.51 10.54
CA ASN A 144 -12.04 -3.15 10.54
C ASN A 144 -12.89 -2.85 11.80
N LEU A 145 -12.34 -3.17 12.96
CA LEU A 145 -12.98 -2.97 14.26
C LEU A 145 -12.54 -1.66 14.90
N TRP A 146 -13.48 -0.99 15.56
CA TRP A 146 -13.30 0.29 16.24
C TRP A 146 -13.64 0.11 17.72
N LEU A 147 -12.74 0.58 18.58
CA LEU A 147 -12.92 0.59 20.03
C LEU A 147 -13.49 1.94 20.45
N ASN A 148 -14.67 1.95 21.07
CA ASN A 148 -15.21 3.14 21.70
C ASN A 148 -14.46 3.39 23.03
N LEU A 149 -13.85 4.58 23.18
CA LEU A 149 -13.06 4.91 24.36
C LEU A 149 -13.89 5.25 25.61
N THR A 150 -15.20 5.47 25.46
CA THR A 150 -16.11 5.73 26.58
C THR A 150 -16.50 4.46 27.32
N ASP A 151 -16.75 3.35 26.63
CA ASP A 151 -17.29 2.12 27.23
C ASP A 151 -16.58 0.84 26.77
N GLY A 152 -15.56 0.94 25.91
CA GLY A 152 -14.84 -0.21 25.41
C GLY A 152 -15.64 -1.10 24.46
N ALA A 153 -16.75 -0.63 23.87
CA ALA A 153 -17.45 -1.36 22.81
C ALA A 153 -16.54 -1.59 21.60
N ILE A 154 -16.56 -2.82 21.05
CA ILE A 154 -15.79 -3.18 19.85
C ILE A 154 -16.76 -3.41 18.70
N LEU A 155 -16.74 -2.54 17.71
CA LEU A 155 -17.76 -2.50 16.66
C LEU A 155 -17.13 -2.36 15.27
N CYS A 156 -17.71 -2.98 14.25
CA CYS A 156 -17.20 -2.87 12.89
C CYS A 156 -17.43 -1.48 12.31
N GLY A 157 -16.50 -1.04 11.45
CA GLY A 157 -16.51 0.25 10.79
C GLY A 157 -17.65 0.42 9.77
N ARG A 158 -17.63 1.57 9.08
CA ARG A 158 -18.65 1.91 8.08
C ARG A 158 -18.63 0.98 6.87
N LYS A 159 -19.80 0.86 6.24
CA LYS A 159 -19.96 0.27 4.92
C LYS A 159 -19.63 1.29 3.84
N PHE A 160 -18.86 0.88 2.83
CA PHE A 160 -18.58 1.69 1.65
C PHE A 160 -19.56 1.35 0.51
N PHE A 161 -19.72 2.29 -0.43
CA PHE A 161 -20.65 2.15 -1.56
C PHE A 161 -20.20 1.07 -2.56
N ASP A 162 -18.92 0.73 -2.55
CA ASP A 162 -18.32 -0.34 -3.37
C ASP A 162 -18.55 -1.75 -2.79
N GLY A 163 -19.28 -1.84 -1.67
CA GLY A 163 -19.58 -3.09 -0.98
C GLY A 163 -18.51 -3.56 0.01
N THR A 164 -17.38 -2.85 0.12
CA THR A 164 -16.32 -3.13 1.09
C THR A 164 -16.55 -2.43 2.44
N GLY A 165 -15.72 -2.69 3.44
CA GLY A 165 -15.78 -2.07 4.76
C GLY A 165 -16.47 -2.95 5.81
N GLY A 166 -17.20 -2.33 6.74
CA GLY A 166 -17.98 -3.01 7.78
C GLY A 166 -19.49 -2.82 7.61
N ASN A 167 -20.24 -3.02 8.71
CA ASN A 167 -21.70 -2.97 8.73
C ASN A 167 -22.26 -1.73 9.46
N ASN A 168 -21.50 -0.64 9.57
CA ASN A 168 -21.90 0.62 10.22
C ASN A 168 -22.10 0.58 11.75
N HIS A 169 -21.98 -0.56 12.42
CA HIS A 169 -22.26 -0.66 13.85
C HIS A 169 -21.51 0.36 14.72
N ALA A 170 -20.24 0.68 14.44
CA ALA A 170 -19.52 1.71 15.22
C ALA A 170 -20.11 3.11 15.03
N SER A 171 -20.56 3.43 13.81
CA SER A 171 -21.17 4.74 13.51
C SER A 171 -22.56 4.84 14.09
N GLU A 172 -23.36 3.79 13.96
CA GLU A 172 -24.72 3.70 14.52
C GLU A 172 -24.69 3.76 16.05
N TYR A 173 -23.69 3.16 16.68
CA TYR A 173 -23.54 3.21 18.14
C TYR A 173 -23.11 4.59 18.67
N TYR A 174 -22.43 5.38 17.85
CA TYR A 174 -22.04 6.75 18.21
C TYR A 174 -23.24 7.72 18.16
N HIS A 175 -24.25 7.41 17.35
CA HIS A 175 -25.46 8.22 17.17
C HIS A 175 -26.50 7.94 18.24
#